data_AF-A0A377XBR0-F1
#
_entry.id   AF-A0A377XBR0-F1
#
_cell.length_a   1.000
_cell.length_b   1.000
_cell.length_c   1.000
_cell.angle_alpha   90.00
_cell.angle_beta   90.00
_cell.angle_gamma   90.00
#
_symmetry.space_group_name_H-M   'P 1'
#
loop_
_entity.id
_entity.type
_entity.pdbx_description
1 polymer ?
#
loop_
_entity_poly.entity_id
_entity_poly.type
_entity_poly.pdbx_seq_one_letter_code
_entity_poly.pdbx_strand_id
1 'polypeptide(L)' 'MLADDPPVILLGYREILSASSARVSGFKPDIYNGLTGSLLDVKIVK' A
#
# COMPACT_ATOMS: atom_id res chain seq x y z
N MET A 1 -27.43 -11.30 0.14
CA MET A 1 -28.45 -10.24 0.17
C MET A 1 -27.68 -8.94 0.37
N LEU A 2 -27.53 -8.15 -0.70
CA LEU A 2 -26.84 -6.85 -0.75
C LEU A 2 -27.86 -5.79 -1.20
N ALA A 3 -29.12 -5.98 -0.80
CA ALA A 3 -30.29 -5.30 -1.38
C ALA A 3 -30.91 -4.26 -0.41
N ASP A 4 -30.45 -4.23 0.84
CA ASP A 4 -30.75 -3.15 1.79
C ASP A 4 -29.61 -2.09 1.83
N ASP A 5 -28.55 -2.28 1.02
CA ASP A 5 -27.43 -1.36 0.93
C ASP A 5 -27.79 -0.19 -0.01
N PRO A 6 -27.95 1.05 0.53
CA PRO A 6 -28.18 2.23 -0.31
C PRO A 6 -27.02 2.40 -1.31
N PRO A 7 -27.23 3.07 -2.46
CA PRO A 7 -26.17 3.22 -3.46
C PRO A 7 -24.93 3.87 -2.84
N VAL A 8 -23.88 3.07 -2.61
CA VAL A 8 -22.63 3.54 -2.02
C VAL A 8 -21.73 4.07 -3.12
N ILE A 9 -21.42 5.36 -3.06
CA ILE A 9 -20.34 5.93 -3.87
C ILE A 9 -19.04 5.72 -3.10
N LEU A 10 -18.20 4.79 -3.56
CA LEU A 10 -16.88 4.53 -2.98
C LEU A 10 -15.90 5.66 -3.35
N LEU A 11 -15.95 6.76 -2.60
CA LEU A 11 -15.03 7.91 -2.75
C LEU A 11 -13.62 7.65 -2.19
N GLY A 12 -13.37 6.45 -1.66
CA GLY A 12 -12.16 6.10 -0.92
C GLY A 12 -11.01 5.54 -1.75
N TYR A 13 -11.11 5.46 -3.07
CA TYR A 13 -10.02 4.95 -3.91
C TYR A 13 -8.88 5.97 -3.94
N ARG A 14 -7.88 5.75 -3.07
CA ARG A 14 -6.68 6.59 -2.98
C ARG A 14 -5.52 5.92 -3.68
N GLU A 15 -5.09 6.48 -4.81
CA GLU A 15 -3.79 6.14 -5.38
C GLU A 15 -2.70 6.77 -4.53
N ILE A 16 -1.80 5.95 -3.98
CA ILE A 16 -0.67 6.41 -3.18
C ILE A 16 0.57 6.38 -4.05
N LEU A 17 1.10 7.56 -4.37
CA LEU A 17 2.41 7.66 -5.02
C LEU A 17 3.48 7.19 -4.03
N SER A 18 4.15 6.09 -4.35
CA SER A 18 5.21 5.50 -3.53
C SER A 18 6.54 5.59 -4.26
N ALA A 19 7.57 6.10 -3.58
CA ALA A 19 8.93 6.15 -4.07
C ALA A 19 9.89 5.52 -3.05
N SER A 20 10.88 4.78 -3.54
CA SER A 20 11.95 4.22 -2.70
C SER A 20 13.31 4.68 -3.22
N SER A 21 14.27 4.77 -2.29
CA SER A 21 15.65 5.11 -2.63
C SER A 21 16.32 3.92 -3.31
N ALA A 22 17.11 4.16 -4.36
CA ALA A 22 17.94 3.12 -4.99
C ALA A 22 18.98 2.50 -4.03
N ARG A 23 19.26 3.15 -2.90
CA ARG A 23 20.15 2.65 -1.84
C ARG A 23 19.49 1.63 -0.91
N VAL A 24 18.19 1.35 -1.07
CA VAL A 24 17.48 0.35 -0.25
C VAL A 24 16.85 -0.74 -1.12
N SER A 25 16.93 -1.99 -0.66
CA SER A 25 16.29 -3.15 -1.28
C SER A 25 15.30 -3.79 -0.31
N GLY A 26 14.42 -4.65 -0.81
CA GLY A 26 13.40 -5.33 0.00
C GLY A 26 12.15 -4.49 0.28
N PHE A 27 12.15 -3.21 -0.09
CA PHE A 27 10.96 -2.36 -0.01
C PHE A 27 9.91 -2.81 -1.03
N LYS A 28 8.77 -3.29 -0.53
CA LYS A 28 7.59 -3.65 -1.31
C LYS A 28 6.39 -2.91 -0.73
N PRO A 29 5.86 -1.89 -1.42
CA PRO A 29 4.63 -1.24 -0.98
C PRO A 29 3.46 -2.20 -1.16
N ASP A 30 2.72 -2.43 -0.08
CA ASP A 30 1.48 -3.20 -0.09
C ASP A 30 0.30 -2.23 -0.09
N ILE A 31 -0.60 -2.35 -1.06
CA ILE A 31 -1.78 -1.47 -1.16
C ILE A 31 -2.78 -1.67 -0.02
N TYR A 32 -2.75 -2.82 0.66
CA TYR A 32 -3.61 -3.16 1.79
C TYR A 32 -2.95 -2.89 3.14
N ASN A 33 -1.65 -3.18 3.27
CA ASN A 33 -0.90 -3.06 4.54
C ASN A 33 0.06 -1.85 4.59
N GLY A 34 0.09 -1.05 3.53
CA GLY A 34 0.96 0.11 3.38
C GLY A 34 2.45 -0.26 3.34
N LEU A 35 3.26 0.51 4.06
CA LEU A 35 4.71 0.32 4.11
C LEU A 35 5.15 -0.66 5.20
N THR A 36 4.28 -0.88 6.18
CA THR A 36 4.59 -1.60 7.43
C THR A 36 4.99 -3.06 7.19
N GLY A 37 4.36 -3.70 6.21
CA GLY A 37 4.59 -5.11 5.89
C GLY A 37 5.98 -5.41 5.33
N SER A 38 6.66 -4.45 4.71
CA SER A 38 7.99 -4.66 4.12
C SER A 38 9.14 -4.20 5.01
N LEU A 39 8.87 -3.52 6.14
CA LEU A 39 9.92 -2.91 6.97
C LEU A 39 10.95 -3.92 7.51
N LEU A 40 10.53 -5.16 7.80
CA LEU A 40 11.41 -6.21 8.29
C LEU A 40 12.42 -6.69 7.23
N ASP A 41 12.07 -6.52 5.95
CA ASP A 41 12.87 -6.99 4.82
C ASP A 41 13.71 -5.87 4.18
N VAL A 42 13.51 -4.61 4.59
CA VAL A 42 14.25 -3.47 4.05
C VAL A 42 15.71 -3.52 4.50
N LYS A 43 16.63 -3.44 3.53
CA LYS A 43 18.07 -3.45 3.76
C LYS A 43 18.76 -2.36 2.95
N ILE A 44 19.90 -1.87 3.44
CA ILE A 44 20.75 -0.96 2.69
C ILE A 44 21.54 -1.79 1.67
N VAL A 45 21.48 -1.38 0.41
CA VAL A 45 22.29 -1.96 -0.66
C VAL A 45 23.71 -1.39 -0.54
N LYS A 46 24.70 -2.28 -0.47
CA LYS A 46 26.12 -1.91 -0.31
C LYS A 46 26.72 -1.47 -1.64
#